data_AF-A0A6I3SQ16-F1
#
_entry.id   AF-A0A6I3SQ16-F1
#
_cell.length_a   1.000
_cell.length_b   1.000
_cell.length_c   1.000
_cell.angle_alpha   90.00
_cell.angle_beta   90.00
_cell.angle_gamma   90.00
#
_symmetry.space_group_name_H-M   'P 1'
#
loop_
_entity.id
_entity.type
_entity.pdbx_description
1 polymer ?
#
loop_
_entity_poly.entity_id
_entity_poly.type
_entity_poly.pdbx_seq_one_letter_code
_entity_poly.pdbx_strand_id
1 'polypeptide(L)'
;MTLNPLIYPAANLICAIAAFAMTDRFVGEAAAVPVVWVAVALALSIGALQFVLARRAKTRLLYQLLSSSSAGISLIFFLMAMFCPIFLIEELSAARKLAVAGGGLALMAANAVYGIRQVRTAWAQSGDGSFDKHYNATTNQLDWDMAVRPLGIRHDLYVPGLPEAAQPLLAVALLVFMLVGAGITDIRPDAGIVIWAVPMFAISAFFVQVLAKQAVLIRRLVTFETRIGRPVAHQPKLGMYRRARKTKRKTRRK
;
A
#
# COMPACT_ATOMS: atom_id res chain seq x y z
N MET A 1 9.26 -13.56 3.69
CA MET A 1 8.58 -13.69 4.99
C MET A 1 7.11 -13.85 4.67
N THR A 2 6.58 -15.07 4.77
CA THR A 2 5.16 -15.31 4.49
C THR A 2 4.39 -15.02 5.76
N LEU A 3 3.72 -13.86 5.82
CA LEU A 3 2.77 -13.57 6.89
C LEU A 3 1.70 -14.67 6.93
N ASN A 4 1.23 -15.03 8.12
CA ASN A 4 0.16 -15.99 8.28
C ASN A 4 -1.07 -15.45 7.51
N PRO A 5 -1.62 -16.20 6.53
CA PRO A 5 -2.73 -15.73 5.71
C PRO A 5 -3.99 -15.39 6.52
N LEU A 6 -4.09 -15.85 7.77
CA LEU A 6 -5.17 -15.53 8.70
C LEU A 6 -5.07 -14.13 9.33
N ILE A 7 -3.90 -13.47 9.27
CA ILE A 7 -3.74 -12.11 9.82
C ILE A 7 -4.54 -11.09 8.99
N TYR A 8 -4.65 -11.30 7.68
CA TYR A 8 -5.27 -10.32 6.80
C TYR A 8 -6.80 -10.19 6.97
N PRO A 9 -7.58 -11.28 7.04
CA PRO A 9 -9.02 -11.18 7.32
C PRO A 9 -9.29 -10.50 8.67
N ALA A 10 -8.52 -10.83 9.71
CA ALA A 10 -8.66 -10.20 11.02
C ALA A 10 -8.38 -8.68 10.95
N ALA A 11 -7.32 -8.27 10.26
CA ALA A 11 -7.01 -6.86 10.06
C ALA A 11 -8.11 -6.12 9.28
N ASN A 12 -8.73 -6.75 8.27
CA ASN A 12 -9.82 -6.14 7.51
C ASN A 12 -11.09 -6.00 8.35
N LEU A 13 -11.37 -6.93 9.26
CA LEU A 13 -12.52 -6.81 10.17
C LEU A 13 -12.36 -5.66 11.15
N ILE A 14 -11.13 -5.35 11.59
CA ILE A 14 -10.85 -4.14 12.38
C ILE A 14 -11.26 -2.88 11.60
N CYS A 15 -11.11 -2.88 10.27
CA CYS A 15 -11.56 -1.76 9.43
C CYS A 15 -13.08 -1.59 9.46
N ALA A 16 -13.84 -2.69 9.49
CA ALA A 16 -15.30 -2.63 9.59
C ALA A 16 -15.76 -2.12 10.96
N ILE A 17 -15.08 -2.53 12.04
CA ILE A 17 -15.31 -2.01 13.39
C ILE A 17 -15.00 -0.51 13.45
N ALA A 18 -13.90 -0.09 12.83
CA ALA A 18 -13.54 1.32 12.71
C ALA A 18 -14.61 2.13 11.95
N ALA A 19 -15.12 1.63 10.82
CA ALA A 19 -16.21 2.28 10.08
C ALA A 19 -17.46 2.43 10.94
N PHE A 20 -17.84 1.38 11.69
CA PHE A 20 -18.97 1.41 12.61
C PHE A 20 -18.78 2.48 13.69
N ALA A 21 -17.68 2.41 14.45
CA ALA A 21 -17.42 3.31 15.57
C ALA A 21 -17.38 4.78 15.15
N MET A 22 -16.83 5.05 13.96
CA MET A 22 -16.79 6.40 13.40
C MET A 22 -18.17 6.87 12.95
N THR A 23 -18.94 6.02 12.28
CA THR A 23 -20.30 6.39 11.84
C THR A 23 -21.23 6.60 13.03
N ASP A 24 -21.17 5.71 14.02
CA ASP A 24 -21.97 5.81 15.24
C ASP A 24 -21.65 7.12 15.99
N ARG A 25 -20.37 7.46 16.14
CA ARG A 25 -19.95 8.69 16.79
C ARG A 25 -20.42 9.96 16.07
N PHE A 26 -20.37 9.99 14.74
CA PHE A 26 -20.58 11.23 13.98
C PHE A 26 -21.96 11.40 13.36
N VAL A 27 -22.70 10.32 13.18
CA VAL A 27 -23.99 10.30 12.47
C VAL A 27 -25.07 9.63 13.32
N GLY A 28 -24.68 8.66 14.15
CA GLY A 28 -25.57 7.91 15.02
C GLY A 28 -25.77 6.46 14.58
N GLU A 29 -26.27 5.66 15.53
CA GLU A 29 -26.39 4.20 15.41
C GLU A 29 -27.18 3.74 14.18
N ALA A 30 -28.28 4.45 13.87
CA ALA A 30 -29.15 4.11 12.74
C ALA A 30 -28.41 4.10 11.39
N ALA A 31 -27.44 5.01 11.21
CA ALA A 31 -26.59 5.05 10.02
C ALA A 31 -25.40 4.07 10.12
N ALA A 32 -24.93 3.78 11.35
CA ALA A 32 -23.78 2.91 11.58
C ALA A 32 -24.06 1.45 11.20
N VAL A 33 -25.27 0.94 11.46
CA VAL A 33 -25.67 -0.45 11.15
C VAL A 33 -25.54 -0.80 9.66
N PRO A 34 -26.14 -0.06 8.70
CA PRO A 34 -25.96 -0.39 7.29
C PRO A 34 -24.50 -0.21 6.82
N VAL A 35 -23.77 0.78 7.37
CA VAL A 35 -22.35 1.00 7.03
C VAL A 35 -21.48 -0.17 7.47
N VAL A 36 -21.69 -0.73 8.66
CA VAL A 36 -20.89 -1.88 9.11
C VAL A 36 -21.12 -3.10 8.25
N TRP A 37 -22.34 -3.35 7.78
CA TRP A 37 -22.61 -4.48 6.88
C TRP A 37 -21.88 -4.34 5.54
N VAL A 38 -21.88 -3.15 4.95
CA VAL A 38 -21.11 -2.86 3.73
C VAL A 38 -19.62 -3.03 4.00
N ALA A 39 -19.12 -2.50 5.13
CA ALA A 39 -17.71 -2.61 5.49
C ALA A 39 -17.28 -4.05 5.77
N VAL A 40 -18.12 -4.87 6.41
CA VAL A 40 -17.88 -6.30 6.62
C VAL A 40 -17.85 -7.04 5.29
N ALA A 41 -18.80 -6.78 4.38
CA ALA A 41 -18.82 -7.41 3.06
C ALA A 41 -17.55 -7.09 2.26
N LEU A 42 -17.08 -5.84 2.29
CA LEU A 42 -15.82 -5.42 1.67
C LEU A 42 -14.61 -6.07 2.36
N ALA A 43 -14.57 -6.09 3.69
CA ALA A 43 -13.50 -6.69 4.48
C ALA A 43 -13.33 -8.19 4.17
N LEU A 44 -14.45 -8.93 4.09
CA LEU A 44 -14.47 -10.34 3.72
C LEU A 44 -14.03 -10.55 2.27
N SER A 45 -14.46 -9.68 1.35
CA SER A 45 -14.04 -9.74 -0.06
C SER A 45 -12.54 -9.53 -0.24
N ILE A 46 -11.97 -8.52 0.42
CA ILE A 46 -10.53 -8.25 0.42
C ILE A 46 -9.79 -9.42 1.10
N GLY A 47 -10.29 -9.92 2.22
CA GLY A 47 -9.71 -11.05 2.94
C GLY A 47 -9.69 -12.34 2.12
N ALA A 48 -10.77 -12.64 1.40
CA ALA A 48 -10.87 -13.80 0.50
C ALA A 48 -9.86 -13.68 -0.65
N LEU A 49 -9.76 -12.50 -1.27
CA LEU A 49 -8.75 -12.24 -2.31
C LEU A 49 -7.33 -12.43 -1.78
N GLN A 50 -7.02 -11.85 -0.61
CA GLN A 50 -5.72 -11.99 0.06
C GLN A 50 -5.38 -13.44 0.37
N PHE A 51 -6.35 -14.22 0.84
CA PHE A 51 -6.20 -15.64 1.12
C PHE A 51 -5.86 -16.43 -0.15
N VAL A 52 -6.59 -16.19 -1.25
CA VAL A 52 -6.34 -16.82 -2.55
C VAL A 52 -4.95 -16.46 -3.07
N LEU A 53 -4.57 -15.18 -3.02
CA LEU A 53 -3.25 -14.70 -3.43
C LEU A 53 -2.13 -15.33 -2.58
N ALA A 54 -2.30 -15.39 -1.26
CA ALA A 54 -1.33 -15.97 -0.34
C ALA A 54 -1.12 -17.47 -0.57
N ARG A 55 -2.19 -18.22 -0.89
CA ARG A 55 -2.08 -19.64 -1.27
C ARG A 55 -1.27 -19.80 -2.57
N ARG A 56 -1.51 -18.96 -3.57
CA ARG A 56 -0.81 -19.01 -4.86
C ARG A 56 0.60 -18.41 -4.84
N ALA A 57 0.92 -17.57 -3.86
CA ALA A 57 2.23 -16.94 -3.68
C ALA A 57 3.37 -17.94 -3.44
N LYS A 58 3.05 -19.18 -3.04
CA LYS A 58 4.05 -20.24 -2.82
C LYS A 58 4.70 -20.74 -4.10
N THR A 59 4.03 -20.60 -5.24
CA THR A 59 4.46 -21.23 -6.50
C THR A 59 4.94 -20.24 -7.55
N ARG A 60 4.39 -19.01 -7.57
CA ARG A 60 4.72 -18.01 -8.59
C ARG A 60 4.98 -16.65 -7.96
N LEU A 61 6.04 -16.00 -8.44
CA LEU A 61 6.47 -14.68 -7.96
C LEU A 61 5.39 -13.61 -8.13
N LEU A 62 4.64 -13.66 -9.24
CA LEU A 62 3.52 -12.74 -9.49
C LEU A 62 2.52 -12.68 -8.31
N TYR A 63 2.10 -13.83 -7.79
CA TYR A 63 1.13 -13.89 -6.70
C TYR A 63 1.73 -13.42 -5.37
N GLN A 64 3.04 -13.56 -5.19
CA GLN A 64 3.74 -12.99 -4.04
C GLN A 64 3.73 -11.46 -4.08
N LEU A 65 3.96 -10.86 -5.25
CA LEU A 65 3.89 -9.40 -5.43
C LEU A 65 2.47 -8.87 -5.24
N LEU A 66 1.48 -9.53 -5.85
CA LEU A 66 0.06 -9.20 -5.67
C LEU A 66 -0.37 -9.33 -4.21
N SER A 67 0.06 -10.40 -3.53
CA SER A 67 -0.21 -10.59 -2.09
C SER A 67 0.43 -9.47 -1.26
N SER A 68 1.68 -9.09 -1.51
CA SER A 68 2.29 -7.97 -0.79
C SER A 68 1.58 -6.63 -1.04
N SER A 69 1.11 -6.41 -2.28
CA SER A 69 0.39 -5.19 -2.65
C SER A 69 -0.97 -5.11 -1.98
N SER A 70 -1.65 -6.26 -1.81
CA SER A 70 -2.96 -6.30 -1.17
C SER A 70 -2.95 -5.84 0.30
N ALA A 71 -1.82 -5.85 1.01
CA ALA A 71 -1.71 -5.24 2.33
C ALA A 71 -1.90 -3.72 2.28
N GLY A 72 -1.38 -3.06 1.23
CA GLY A 72 -1.61 -1.63 1.00
C GLY A 72 -3.09 -1.33 0.72
N ILE A 73 -3.80 -2.24 0.05
CA ILE A 73 -5.25 -2.11 -0.18
C ILE A 73 -6.01 -2.15 1.15
N SER A 74 -5.67 -3.07 2.07
CA SER A 74 -6.27 -3.10 3.41
C SER A 74 -6.05 -1.81 4.18
N LEU A 75 -4.85 -1.23 4.09
CA LEU A 75 -4.53 0.03 4.76
C LEU A 75 -5.30 1.21 4.16
N ILE A 76 -5.42 1.28 2.83
CA ILE A 76 -6.29 2.29 2.19
C ILE A 76 -7.74 2.08 2.63
N PHE A 77 -8.22 0.84 2.64
CA PHE A 77 -9.57 0.53 3.09
C PHE A 77 -9.80 0.95 4.55
N PHE A 78 -8.84 0.69 5.45
CA PHE A 78 -8.88 1.16 6.83
C PHE A 78 -9.00 2.69 6.93
N LEU A 79 -8.13 3.42 6.21
CA LEU A 79 -8.11 4.88 6.24
C LEU A 79 -9.39 5.48 5.64
N MET A 80 -9.91 4.86 4.58
CA MET A 80 -11.19 5.25 3.98
C MET A 80 -12.38 4.89 4.87
N ALA A 81 -12.36 3.75 5.57
CA ALA A 81 -13.38 3.37 6.55
C ALA A 81 -13.47 4.36 7.70
N MET A 82 -12.32 4.86 8.15
CA MET A 82 -12.25 5.94 9.14
C MET A 82 -12.83 7.25 8.56
N PHE A 83 -12.50 7.60 7.32
CA PHE A 83 -12.84 8.89 6.74
C PHE A 83 -14.26 8.99 6.15
N CYS A 84 -14.74 7.97 5.43
CA CYS A 84 -16.01 7.97 4.68
C CYS A 84 -17.27 8.37 5.48
N PRO A 85 -17.39 8.08 6.79
CA PRO A 85 -18.54 8.53 7.57
C PRO A 85 -18.79 10.05 7.51
N ILE A 86 -17.78 10.86 7.19
CA ILE A 86 -17.94 12.30 6.94
C ILE A 86 -19.01 12.64 5.91
N PHE A 87 -19.19 11.79 4.89
CA PHE A 87 -20.13 12.06 3.81
C PHE A 87 -21.58 11.91 4.26
N LEU A 88 -21.80 11.24 5.39
CA LEU A 88 -23.11 11.00 5.98
C LEU A 88 -23.51 12.10 6.98
N ILE A 89 -22.57 12.96 7.40
CA ILE A 89 -22.84 14.06 8.34
C ILE A 89 -23.66 15.14 7.62
N GLU A 90 -24.86 15.45 8.11
CA GLU A 90 -25.81 16.35 7.46
C GLU A 90 -25.37 17.81 7.55
N GLU A 91 -24.71 18.19 8.64
CA GLU A 91 -24.22 19.54 8.93
C GLU A 91 -23.12 19.98 7.97
N LEU A 92 -22.43 19.03 7.33
CA LEU A 92 -21.38 19.35 6.37
C LEU A 92 -21.99 19.63 4.99
N SER A 93 -21.88 20.90 4.55
CA SER A 93 -22.36 21.29 3.22
C SER A 93 -21.77 20.41 2.10
N ALA A 94 -22.57 20.15 1.05
CA ALA A 94 -22.14 19.38 -0.11
C ALA A 94 -20.86 19.96 -0.76
N ALA A 95 -20.70 21.29 -0.79
CA ALA A 95 -19.50 21.95 -1.31
C ALA A 95 -18.23 21.53 -0.55
N ARG A 96 -18.29 21.45 0.79
CA ARG A 96 -17.16 20.99 1.61
C ARG A 96 -16.86 19.52 1.40
N LYS A 97 -17.89 18.66 1.37
CA LYS A 97 -17.76 17.22 1.05
C LYS A 97 -17.03 17.03 -0.29
N LEU A 98 -17.47 17.74 -1.33
CA LEU A 98 -16.87 17.68 -2.66
C LEU A 98 -15.45 18.25 -2.70
N ALA A 99 -15.17 19.35 -2.00
CA ALA A 99 -13.83 19.93 -1.94
C ALA A 99 -12.82 18.95 -1.29
N VAL A 100 -13.22 18.34 -0.17
CA VAL A 100 -12.40 17.36 0.55
C VAL A 100 -12.20 16.10 -0.30
N ALA A 101 -13.27 15.53 -0.87
CA ALA A 101 -13.18 14.36 -1.75
C ALA A 101 -12.33 14.63 -2.99
N GLY A 102 -12.58 15.76 -3.67
CA GLY A 102 -11.88 16.17 -4.88
C GLY A 102 -10.39 16.40 -4.63
N GLY A 103 -10.04 17.10 -3.54
CA GLY A 103 -8.65 17.30 -3.13
C GLY A 103 -7.94 15.98 -2.80
N GLY A 104 -8.61 15.09 -2.06
CA GLY A 104 -8.09 13.76 -1.74
C GLY A 104 -7.85 12.90 -2.99
N LEU A 105 -8.83 12.85 -3.90
CA LEU A 105 -8.71 12.13 -5.18
C LEU A 105 -7.60 12.72 -6.06
N ALA A 106 -7.49 14.05 -6.15
CA ALA A 106 -6.42 14.70 -6.89
C ALA A 106 -5.04 14.36 -6.32
N LEU A 107 -4.90 14.37 -4.98
CA LEU A 107 -3.65 14.00 -4.31
C LEU A 107 -3.29 12.53 -4.56
N MET A 108 -4.26 11.61 -4.45
CA MET A 108 -4.08 10.18 -4.74
C MET A 108 -3.68 9.95 -6.21
N ALA A 109 -4.32 10.64 -7.15
CA ALA A 109 -4.00 10.55 -8.59
C ALA A 109 -2.59 11.07 -8.89
N ALA A 110 -2.21 12.23 -8.31
CA ALA A 110 -0.88 12.79 -8.46
C ALA A 110 0.20 11.83 -7.93
N ASN A 111 -0.04 11.21 -6.78
CA ASN A 111 0.83 10.19 -6.18
C ASN A 111 0.93 8.91 -7.03
N ALA A 112 -0.18 8.45 -7.62
CA ALA A 112 -0.17 7.33 -8.55
C ALA A 112 0.70 7.62 -9.78
N VAL A 113 0.50 8.78 -10.41
CA VAL A 113 1.26 9.22 -11.59
C VAL A 113 2.75 9.35 -11.26
N TYR A 114 3.09 9.97 -10.13
CA TYR A 114 4.47 10.10 -9.66
C TYR A 114 5.11 8.72 -9.46
N GLY A 115 4.43 7.81 -8.76
CA GLY A 115 4.90 6.43 -8.56
C GLY A 115 5.18 5.70 -9.87
N ILE A 116 4.30 5.83 -10.86
CA ILE A 116 4.50 5.24 -12.20
C ILE A 116 5.74 5.83 -12.89
N ARG A 117 5.87 7.16 -12.89
CA ARG A 117 7.01 7.86 -13.52
C ARG A 117 8.33 7.47 -12.89
N GLN A 118 8.39 7.39 -11.57
CA GLN A 118 9.60 7.01 -10.84
C GLN A 118 10.09 5.62 -11.26
N VAL A 119 9.21 4.63 -11.26
CA VAL A 119 9.58 3.25 -11.65
C VAL A 119 9.97 3.18 -13.12
N ARG A 120 9.23 3.84 -14.03
CA ARG A 120 9.57 3.83 -15.46
C ARG A 120 10.95 4.42 -15.72
N THR A 121 11.29 5.51 -15.05
CA THR A 121 12.58 6.20 -15.21
C THR A 121 13.71 5.32 -14.68
N ALA A 122 13.58 4.79 -13.45
CA ALA A 122 14.56 3.89 -12.87
C ALA A 122 14.73 2.61 -13.73
N TRP A 123 13.62 2.09 -14.25
CA TRP A 123 13.65 0.90 -15.10
C TRP A 123 14.39 1.13 -16.41
N ALA A 124 14.19 2.28 -17.06
CA ALA A 124 14.86 2.59 -18.32
C ALA A 124 16.39 2.66 -18.17
N GLN A 125 16.90 2.99 -16.98
CA GLN A 125 18.33 3.09 -16.72
C GLN A 125 19.01 1.74 -16.52
N SER A 126 18.39 0.81 -15.78
CA SER A 126 19.06 -0.44 -15.40
C SER A 126 18.15 -1.66 -15.22
N GLY A 127 16.85 -1.55 -15.53
CA GLY A 127 15.85 -2.56 -15.19
C GLY A 127 16.05 -3.89 -15.91
N ASP A 128 16.10 -3.85 -17.25
CA ASP A 128 16.16 -5.08 -18.06
C ASP A 128 17.46 -5.86 -17.80
N GLY A 129 18.61 -5.16 -17.78
CA GLY A 129 19.90 -5.78 -17.48
C GLY A 129 19.98 -6.39 -16.07
N SER A 130 19.31 -5.79 -15.08
CA SER A 130 19.24 -6.34 -13.72
C SER A 130 18.42 -7.63 -13.67
N PHE A 131 17.30 -7.68 -14.40
CA PHE A 131 16.44 -8.87 -14.47
C PHE A 131 17.17 -10.04 -15.12
N ASP A 132 17.84 -9.80 -16.24
CA ASP A 132 18.58 -10.84 -16.95
C ASP A 132 19.74 -11.39 -16.11
N LYS A 133 20.43 -10.51 -15.36
CA LYS A 133 21.53 -10.90 -14.47
C LYS A 133 21.09 -11.78 -13.29
N HIS A 134 19.90 -11.56 -12.76
CA HIS A 134 19.40 -12.24 -11.56
C HIS A 134 18.38 -13.35 -11.84
N TYR A 135 18.10 -13.60 -13.12
CA TYR A 135 17.31 -14.74 -13.57
C TYR A 135 18.18 -15.98 -13.75
N ASN A 136 17.73 -17.11 -13.21
CA ASN A 136 18.34 -18.42 -13.45
C ASN A 136 17.47 -19.23 -14.41
N ALA A 137 17.94 -19.38 -15.65
CA ALA A 137 17.23 -20.13 -16.70
C ALA A 137 17.10 -21.63 -16.41
N THR A 138 18.06 -22.23 -15.70
CA THR A 138 18.06 -23.66 -15.36
C THR A 138 16.99 -23.99 -14.31
N THR A 139 16.85 -23.15 -13.29
CA THR A 139 15.85 -23.36 -12.22
C THR A 139 14.55 -22.59 -12.44
N ASN A 140 14.49 -21.75 -13.49
CA ASN A 140 13.38 -20.84 -13.78
C ASN A 140 12.98 -19.97 -12.57
N GLN A 141 13.98 -19.46 -11.88
CA GLN A 141 13.80 -18.64 -10.67
C GLN A 141 14.39 -17.25 -10.89
N LEU A 142 13.72 -16.25 -10.34
CA LEU A 142 14.21 -14.88 -10.28
C LEU A 142 14.39 -14.46 -8.83
N ASP A 143 15.59 -13.98 -8.52
CA ASP A 143 15.86 -13.28 -7.27
C ASP A 143 15.30 -11.87 -7.33
N TRP A 144 14.01 -11.75 -7.02
CA TRP A 144 13.26 -10.50 -7.15
C TRP A 144 13.92 -9.35 -6.38
N ASP A 145 14.33 -9.60 -5.14
CA ASP A 145 14.87 -8.55 -4.28
C ASP A 145 16.19 -8.01 -4.84
N MET A 146 17.05 -8.89 -5.37
CA MET A 146 18.29 -8.48 -6.03
C MET A 146 18.03 -7.82 -7.38
N ALA A 147 17.01 -8.26 -8.12
CA ALA A 147 16.65 -7.69 -9.42
C ALA A 147 16.12 -6.25 -9.31
N VAL A 148 15.33 -5.95 -8.27
CA VAL A 148 14.74 -4.60 -8.08
C VAL A 148 15.60 -3.65 -7.26
N ARG A 149 16.51 -4.14 -6.41
CA ARG A 149 17.36 -3.31 -5.55
C ARG A 149 18.18 -2.24 -6.31
N PRO A 150 18.78 -2.52 -7.48
CA PRO A 150 19.52 -1.51 -8.25
C PRO A 150 18.65 -0.35 -8.74
N LEU A 151 17.33 -0.53 -8.83
CA LEU A 151 16.42 0.52 -9.27
C LEU A 151 16.33 1.69 -8.28
N GLY A 152 16.79 1.51 -7.03
CA GLY A 152 16.85 2.60 -6.04
C GLY A 152 15.50 3.25 -5.75
N ILE A 153 14.38 2.55 -5.99
CA ILE A 153 13.04 3.10 -5.87
C ILE A 153 12.77 3.44 -4.40
N ARG A 154 12.74 4.73 -4.09
CA ARG A 154 12.42 5.22 -2.75
C ARG A 154 10.91 5.18 -2.49
N HIS A 155 10.53 5.11 -1.22
CA HIS A 155 9.14 5.10 -0.77
C HIS A 155 8.86 6.33 0.09
N ASP A 156 9.06 7.50 -0.51
CA ASP A 156 8.73 8.79 0.11
C ASP A 156 7.33 9.22 -0.36
N LEU A 157 6.57 9.95 0.48
CA LEU A 157 5.26 10.48 0.10
C LEU A 157 5.45 11.66 -0.87
N TYR A 158 4.80 11.63 -2.04
CA TYR A 158 4.87 12.77 -2.93
C TYR A 158 3.81 13.82 -2.55
N VAL A 159 4.28 15.02 -2.18
CA VAL A 159 3.43 16.20 -2.03
C VAL A 159 3.90 17.25 -3.05
N PRO A 160 3.05 17.66 -4.01
CA PRO A 160 3.41 18.68 -4.98
C PRO A 160 3.91 19.96 -4.30
N GLY A 161 5.08 20.44 -4.73
CA GLY A 161 5.69 21.66 -4.19
C GLY A 161 6.48 21.49 -2.88
N LEU A 162 6.51 20.29 -2.28
CA LEU A 162 7.27 20.04 -1.05
C LEU A 162 8.63 19.37 -1.35
N PRO A 163 9.77 19.90 -0.86
CA PRO A 163 11.08 19.29 -1.07
C PRO A 163 11.25 18.00 -0.23
N GLU A 164 12.08 17.06 -0.72
CA GLU A 164 12.34 15.78 -0.03
C GLU A 164 12.88 15.96 1.40
N ALA A 165 13.66 17.02 1.65
CA ALA A 165 14.19 17.31 2.98
C ALA A 165 13.10 17.60 4.03
N ALA A 166 11.89 17.99 3.60
CA ALA A 166 10.78 18.31 4.48
C ALA A 166 9.90 17.09 4.83
N GLN A 167 10.20 15.89 4.30
CA GLN A 167 9.41 14.67 4.55
C GLN A 167 9.29 14.31 6.04
N PRO A 168 10.34 14.39 6.89
CA PRO A 168 10.20 14.10 8.31
C PRO A 168 9.26 15.09 9.00
N LEU A 169 9.35 16.38 8.65
CA LEU A 169 8.48 17.41 9.19
C LEU A 169 7.02 17.19 8.77
N LEU A 170 6.79 16.80 7.51
CA LEU A 170 5.47 16.42 7.03
C LEU A 170 4.90 15.26 7.84
N ALA A 171 5.67 14.19 8.09
CA ALA A 171 5.21 13.06 8.89
C ALA A 171 4.79 13.47 10.31
N VAL A 172 5.57 14.35 10.96
CA VAL A 172 5.20 14.92 12.27
C VAL A 172 3.93 15.76 12.16
N ALA A 173 3.83 16.62 11.15
CA ALA A 173 2.64 17.46 10.94
C ALA A 173 1.37 16.62 10.71
N LEU A 174 1.45 15.51 9.96
CA LEU A 174 0.32 14.60 9.77
C LEU A 174 -0.13 13.97 11.09
N LEU A 175 0.80 13.55 11.95
CA LEU A 175 0.47 13.02 13.28
C LEU A 175 -0.20 14.08 14.17
N VAL A 176 0.35 15.30 14.18
CA VAL A 176 -0.22 16.42 14.93
C VAL A 176 -1.63 16.73 14.41
N PHE A 177 -1.85 16.80 13.11
CA PHE A 177 -3.17 17.02 12.53
C PHE A 177 -4.15 15.87 12.82
N MET A 178 -3.70 14.62 12.91
CA MET A 178 -4.58 13.53 13.36
C MET A 178 -5.08 13.75 14.78
N LEU A 179 -4.17 14.09 15.71
CA LEU A 179 -4.51 14.29 17.12
C LEU A 179 -5.35 15.57 17.35
N VAL A 180 -4.91 16.68 16.75
CA VAL A 180 -5.60 17.97 16.85
C VAL A 180 -6.94 17.92 16.14
N GLY A 181 -7.03 17.32 14.95
CA GLY A 181 -8.28 17.15 14.23
C GLY A 181 -9.30 16.36 15.04
N ALA A 182 -8.89 15.23 15.63
CA ALA A 182 -9.75 14.44 16.51
C ALA A 182 -10.26 15.26 17.72
N GLY A 183 -9.39 16.01 18.39
CA GLY A 183 -9.78 16.83 19.55
C GLY A 183 -10.65 18.04 19.20
N ILE A 184 -10.38 18.72 18.08
CA ILE A 184 -11.19 19.86 17.62
C ILE A 184 -12.59 19.40 17.24
N THR A 185 -12.76 18.16 16.80
CA THR A 185 -14.06 17.66 16.34
C THR A 185 -15.13 17.73 17.43
N ASP A 186 -14.76 17.65 18.70
CA ASP A 186 -15.70 17.78 19.82
C ASP A 186 -16.16 19.24 20.08
N ILE A 187 -15.42 20.24 19.57
CA ILE A 187 -15.69 21.68 19.77
C ILE A 187 -16.23 22.33 18.50
N ARG A 188 -15.61 22.05 17.35
CA ARG A 188 -15.99 22.51 16.01
C ARG A 188 -15.93 21.32 15.04
N PRO A 189 -17.01 20.53 14.95
CA PRO A 189 -17.04 19.30 14.15
C PRO A 189 -16.62 19.54 12.70
N ASP A 190 -17.11 20.62 12.10
CA ASP A 190 -16.86 20.94 10.69
C ASP A 190 -15.37 21.19 10.38
N ALA A 191 -14.67 21.95 11.21
CA ALA A 191 -13.24 22.21 11.07
C ALA A 191 -12.39 20.99 11.48
N GLY A 192 -12.77 20.33 12.59
CA GLY A 192 -12.06 19.17 13.12
C GLY A 192 -12.00 18.02 12.12
N ILE A 193 -13.11 17.72 11.46
CA ILE A 193 -13.15 16.63 10.49
C ILE A 193 -12.32 16.97 9.24
N VAL A 194 -12.32 18.21 8.77
CA VAL A 194 -11.46 18.62 7.63
C VAL A 194 -9.99 18.48 7.98
N ILE A 195 -9.57 18.94 9.16
CA ILE A 195 -8.18 18.79 9.64
C ILE A 195 -7.81 17.32 9.76
N TRP A 196 -8.73 16.50 10.25
CA TRP A 196 -8.54 15.06 10.41
C TRP A 196 -8.51 14.30 9.07
N ALA A 197 -9.20 14.78 8.05
CA ALA A 197 -9.21 14.21 6.70
C ALA A 197 -7.85 14.34 5.99
N VAL A 198 -7.14 15.46 6.20
CA VAL A 198 -5.84 15.74 5.57
C VAL A 198 -4.82 14.59 5.75
N PRO A 199 -4.52 14.13 6.97
CA PRO A 199 -3.60 13.00 7.16
C PRO A 199 -4.14 11.69 6.61
N MET A 200 -5.46 11.43 6.66
CA MET A 200 -6.05 10.22 6.08
C MET A 200 -5.81 10.16 4.57
N PHE A 201 -6.02 11.28 3.87
CA PHE A 201 -5.75 11.35 2.44
C PHE A 201 -4.27 11.32 2.11
N ALA A 202 -3.41 12.00 2.87
CA ALA A 202 -1.98 11.98 2.64
C ALA A 202 -1.41 10.56 2.78
N ILE A 203 -1.78 9.83 3.82
CA ILE A 203 -1.35 8.44 4.03
C ILE A 203 -1.96 7.51 2.97
N SER A 204 -3.23 7.72 2.60
CA SER A 204 -3.86 6.94 1.54
C SER A 204 -3.19 7.18 0.18
N ALA A 205 -2.85 8.42 -0.14
CA ALA A 205 -2.11 8.79 -1.33
C ALA A 205 -0.72 8.17 -1.37
N PHE A 206 -0.02 8.12 -0.24
CA PHE A 206 1.24 7.38 -0.11
C PHE A 206 1.06 5.89 -0.50
N PHE A 207 0.05 5.21 0.04
CA PHE A 207 -0.19 3.81 -0.30
C PHE A 207 -0.63 3.62 -1.76
N VAL A 208 -1.42 4.54 -2.32
CA VAL A 208 -1.75 4.56 -3.75
C VAL A 208 -0.48 4.69 -4.60
N GLN A 209 0.46 5.55 -4.21
CA GLN A 209 1.77 5.65 -4.85
C GLN A 209 2.53 4.33 -4.79
N VAL A 210 2.56 3.67 -3.63
CA VAL A 210 3.22 2.35 -3.47
C VAL A 210 2.56 1.31 -4.39
N LEU A 211 1.22 1.25 -4.43
CA LEU A 211 0.49 0.34 -5.31
C LEU A 211 0.76 0.62 -6.79
N ALA A 212 0.83 1.89 -7.18
CA ALA A 212 1.13 2.28 -8.55
C ALA A 212 2.55 1.86 -8.96
N LYS A 213 3.54 1.99 -8.06
CA LYS A 213 4.90 1.46 -8.28
C LYS A 213 4.88 -0.06 -8.46
N GLN A 214 4.18 -0.78 -7.58
CA GLN A 214 4.05 -2.23 -7.66
C GLN A 214 3.36 -2.70 -8.95
N ALA A 215 2.32 -1.99 -9.40
CA ALA A 215 1.64 -2.30 -10.65
C ALA A 215 2.58 -2.24 -11.87
N VAL A 216 3.47 -1.25 -11.92
CA VAL A 216 4.48 -1.16 -12.99
C VAL A 216 5.47 -2.32 -12.91
N LEU A 217 5.98 -2.64 -11.71
CA LEU A 217 6.91 -3.76 -11.52
C LEU A 217 6.27 -5.10 -11.88
N ILE A 218 5.01 -5.33 -11.50
CA ILE A 218 4.22 -6.51 -11.88
C ILE A 218 4.08 -6.58 -13.40
N ARG A 219 3.74 -5.47 -14.07
CA ARG A 219 3.65 -5.44 -15.53
C ARG A 219 4.98 -5.81 -16.19
N ARG A 220 6.10 -5.34 -15.63
CA ARG A 220 7.44 -5.71 -16.11
C ARG A 220 7.73 -7.19 -15.92
N LEU A 221 7.37 -7.76 -14.77
CA LEU A 221 7.47 -9.20 -14.53
C LEU A 221 6.65 -10.01 -15.54
N VAL A 222 5.39 -9.63 -15.78
CA VAL A 222 4.53 -10.32 -16.75
C VAL A 222 5.09 -10.22 -18.17
N THR A 223 5.62 -9.05 -18.55
CA THR A 223 6.29 -8.87 -19.85
C THR A 223 7.51 -9.79 -19.97
N PHE A 224 8.30 -9.90 -18.90
CA PHE A 224 9.43 -10.80 -18.83
C PHE A 224 9.02 -12.27 -18.94
N GLU A 225 8.02 -12.71 -18.17
CA GLU A 225 7.44 -14.07 -18.23
C GLU A 225 6.93 -14.41 -19.64
N THR A 226 6.31 -13.44 -20.32
CA THR A 226 5.83 -13.58 -21.70
C THR A 226 7.01 -13.76 -22.66
N ARG A 227 8.07 -12.96 -22.50
CA ARG A 227 9.28 -13.05 -23.34
C ARG A 227 9.99 -14.40 -23.21
N ILE A 228 10.02 -14.98 -22.01
CA ILE A 228 10.64 -16.31 -21.78
C ILE A 228 9.67 -17.48 -21.99
N GLY A 229 8.39 -17.20 -22.25
CA GLY A 229 7.36 -18.21 -22.52
C GLY A 229 6.89 -19.03 -21.32
N ARG A 230 7.21 -18.65 -20.08
CA ARG A 230 6.83 -19.41 -18.87
C ARG A 230 6.74 -18.57 -17.60
N PRO A 231 5.89 -18.94 -16.62
CA PRO A 231 5.83 -18.29 -15.31
C PRO A 231 7.12 -18.43 -14.52
N VAL A 232 7.50 -17.41 -13.75
CA VAL A 232 8.73 -17.42 -12.94
C VAL A 232 8.41 -17.73 -11.48
N ALA A 233 9.19 -18.67 -10.92
CA ALA A 233 9.15 -18.96 -9.49
C ALA A 233 10.02 -17.97 -8.70
N HIS A 234 9.61 -17.65 -7.48
CA HIS A 234 10.46 -16.89 -6.58
C HIS A 234 11.61 -17.76 -6.09
N GLN A 235 12.84 -17.22 -6.04
CA GLN A 235 13.95 -17.91 -5.39
C GLN A 235 13.85 -17.74 -3.86
N PRO A 236 13.56 -18.78 -3.07
CA PRO A 236 13.49 -18.63 -1.63
C PRO A 236 14.87 -18.26 -1.04
N LYS A 237 14.90 -17.22 -0.20
CA LYS A 237 16.12 -16.65 0.45
C LYS A 237 17.02 -17.66 1.17
N LEU A 238 16.54 -18.89 1.43
CA LEU A 238 17.23 -19.95 2.17
C LEU A 238 18.59 -20.37 1.54
N GLY A 239 18.77 -20.20 0.22
CA GLY A 239 20.02 -20.56 -0.46
C GLY A 239 21.17 -19.56 -0.27
N MET A 240 20.87 -18.26 -0.21
CA MET A 240 21.90 -17.20 -0.22
C MET A 240 22.61 -17.01 1.12
N TYR A 241 21.90 -17.05 2.25
CA TYR A 241 22.53 -16.96 3.58
C TYR A 241 23.48 -18.14 3.86
N ARG A 242 23.19 -19.33 3.32
CA ARG A 242 24.09 -20.49 3.44
C ARG A 242 25.37 -20.33 2.60
N ARG A 243 25.30 -19.77 1.39
CA ARG A 243 26.48 -19.51 0.55
C ARG A 243 27.36 -18.38 1.09
N ALA A 244 26.78 -17.28 1.58
CA ALA A 244 27.53 -16.19 2.20
C ALA A 244 28.30 -16.67 3.47
N ARG A 245 27.68 -17.53 4.30
CA ARG A 245 28.35 -18.16 5.45
C ARG A 245 29.50 -19.10 5.05
N LYS A 246 29.34 -19.90 3.99
CA LYS A 246 30.41 -20.80 3.52
C LYS A 246 31.61 -20.05 2.94
N THR A 247 31.37 -18.94 2.25
CA THR A 247 32.43 -18.11 1.64
C THR A 247 33.25 -17.39 2.71
N LYS A 248 32.59 -16.81 3.74
CA LYS A 248 33.30 -16.25 4.92
C LYS A 248 34.09 -17.30 5.71
N ARG A 249 33.60 -18.55 5.82
CA ARG A 249 34.31 -19.64 6.52
C ARG A 249 35.58 -20.11 5.78
N LYS A 250 35.61 -20.10 4.45
CA LYS A 250 36.82 -20.43 3.67
C LYS A 250 37.87 -19.32 3.72
N THR A 251 37.45 -18.06 3.82
CA THR A 251 38.37 -16.90 3.84
C THR A 251 39.03 -16.72 5.21
N ARG A 252 38.46 -17.27 6.29
CA ARG A 252 39.06 -17.25 7.65
C ARG A 252 39.97 -18.45 7.97
N ARG A 253 40.15 -19.37 7.03
CA ARG A 253 40.98 -20.58 7.19
C ARG A 253 42.22 -20.60 6.29
N LYS A 254 42.51 -19.46 5.66
CA LYS A 254 43.80 -19.14 5.04
C LYS A 254 44.42 -18.03 5.87
#